data_AF-A0A222VKG8-F1
#
_entry.id   AF-A0A222VKG8-F1
#
_cell.length_a   1.000
_cell.length_b   1.000
_cell.length_c   1.000
_cell.angle_alpha   90.00
_cell.angle_beta   90.00
_cell.angle_gamma   90.00
#
_symmetry.space_group_name_H-M   'P 1'
#
loop_
_entity.id
_entity.type
_entity.pdbx_description
1 polymer ?
#
loop_
_entity_poly.entity_id
_entity_poly.type
_entity_poly.pdbx_seq_one_letter_code
_entity_poly.pdbx_strand_id
1 'polypeptide(L)'
;MPELLPRRRLDQPRQPRRLTLPFDPEAFGRVSERLARFLGTGKYLFWQTLIVVVWIALNLTAVSLRWDPYPFILLNLAFSTQAAYAAPLILLAQNRQDDRDRVSLEEDRLRATQTKADTEYLARELAALRLAIGEVATRDYLRGELDKLREDLEVGARSMRGATATASDRRSVPEQ
;
A
#
# COMPACT_ATOMS: atom_id res chain seq x y z
N MET A 1 -49.41 42.11 -37.41
CA MET A 1 -48.33 41.48 -36.62
C MET A 1 -48.90 40.24 -35.93
N PRO A 2 -48.86 39.04 -36.53
CA PRO A 2 -49.14 37.80 -35.81
C PRO A 2 -47.86 37.27 -35.16
N GLU A 3 -47.89 37.09 -33.84
CA GLU A 3 -46.78 36.51 -33.08
C GLU A 3 -46.55 35.04 -33.47
N LEU A 4 -45.28 34.72 -33.75
CA LEU A 4 -44.83 33.37 -34.03
C LEU A 4 -44.55 32.66 -32.70
N LEU A 5 -45.45 31.74 -32.29
CA LEU A 5 -45.21 30.85 -31.16
C LEU A 5 -43.89 30.06 -31.36
N PRO A 6 -43.00 30.00 -30.35
CA PRO A 6 -41.71 29.34 -30.49
C PRO A 6 -41.94 27.83 -30.64
N ARG A 7 -41.67 27.32 -31.85
CA ARG A 7 -41.75 25.88 -32.16
C ARG A 7 -40.74 25.11 -31.30
N ARG A 8 -41.25 24.37 -30.31
CA ARG A 8 -40.49 23.42 -29.49
C ARG A 8 -39.84 22.39 -30.42
N ARG A 9 -38.51 22.48 -30.59
CA ARG A 9 -37.75 21.61 -31.48
C ARG A 9 -37.75 20.17 -30.95
N LEU A 10 -38.15 19.25 -31.82
CA LEU A 10 -38.25 17.80 -31.56
C LEU A 10 -36.91 17.06 -31.66
N ASP A 11 -35.82 17.77 -31.89
CA ASP A 11 -34.49 17.21 -32.16
C ASP A 11 -33.61 17.01 -30.92
N GLN A 12 -34.12 17.33 -29.72
CA GLN A 12 -33.40 17.04 -28.49
C GLN A 12 -33.83 15.67 -27.96
N PRO A 13 -32.92 14.67 -27.89
CA PRO A 13 -33.23 13.43 -27.20
C PRO A 13 -33.57 13.78 -25.74
N ARG A 14 -34.76 13.38 -25.31
CA ARG A 14 -35.18 13.46 -23.91
C ARG A 14 -34.13 12.74 -23.08
N GLN A 15 -33.29 13.49 -22.36
CA GLN A 15 -32.41 12.89 -21.37
C GLN A 15 -33.29 12.15 -20.37
N PRO A 16 -33.16 10.82 -20.23
CA PRO A 16 -33.92 10.10 -19.22
C PRO A 16 -33.52 10.70 -17.88
N ARG A 17 -34.51 11.21 -17.13
CA ARG A 17 -34.31 11.60 -15.73
C ARG A 17 -33.77 10.36 -15.02
N ARG A 18 -32.45 10.29 -14.84
CA ARG A 18 -31.83 9.32 -13.93
C ARG A 18 -32.38 9.67 -12.55
N LEU A 19 -33.31 8.86 -12.07
CA LEU A 19 -33.63 8.78 -10.65
C LEU A 19 -32.37 8.28 -9.95
N THR A 20 -31.45 9.20 -9.68
CA THR A 20 -30.38 8.96 -8.72
C THR A 20 -31.04 9.00 -7.36
N LEU A 21 -31.48 7.84 -6.86
CA LEU A 21 -31.73 7.69 -5.44
C LEU A 21 -30.43 8.12 -4.74
N PRO A 22 -30.47 9.11 -3.84
CA PRO A 22 -29.31 9.48 -3.05
C PRO A 22 -29.04 8.33 -2.07
N PHE A 23 -28.32 7.33 -2.54
CA PHE A 23 -27.71 6.32 -1.69
C PHE A 23 -26.58 7.02 -0.94
N ASP A 24 -26.64 7.02 0.39
CA ASP A 24 -25.58 7.53 1.26
C ASP A 24 -24.55 6.41 1.51
N PRO A 25 -23.41 6.40 0.79
CA PRO A 25 -22.39 5.38 0.95
C PRO A 25 -21.76 5.34 2.35
N GLU A 26 -21.82 6.43 3.12
CA GLU A 26 -21.22 6.50 4.45
C GLU A 26 -22.10 5.80 5.49
N ALA A 27 -23.41 6.00 5.42
CA ALA A 27 -24.36 5.30 6.28
C ALA A 27 -24.30 3.78 6.06
N PHE A 28 -24.21 3.34 4.81
CA PHE A 28 -24.08 1.92 4.48
C PHE A 28 -22.72 1.35 4.93
N GLY A 29 -21.62 2.10 4.76
CA GLY A 29 -20.29 1.67 5.23
C GLY A 29 -20.25 1.34 6.72
N ARG A 30 -20.89 2.18 7.56
CA ARG A 30 -21.03 1.94 9.01
C ARG A 30 -21.85 0.68 9.32
N VAL A 31 -22.91 0.43 8.57
CA VAL A 31 -23.76 -0.77 8.72
C VAL A 31 -23.00 -2.03 8.30
N SER A 32 -22.33 -2.01 7.16
CA SER A 32 -21.51 -3.13 6.68
C SER A 32 -20.39 -3.50 7.65
N GLU A 33 -19.71 -2.52 8.24
CA GLU A 33 -18.65 -2.79 9.22
C GLU A 33 -19.18 -3.38 10.53
N ARG A 34 -20.40 -2.98 10.94
CA ARG A 34 -21.08 -3.58 12.09
C ARG A 34 -21.52 -5.01 11.79
N LEU A 35 -22.05 -5.26 10.60
CA LEU A 35 -22.40 -6.60 10.12
C LEU A 35 -21.18 -7.49 9.99
N ALA A 36 -20.08 -7.01 9.41
CA ALA A 36 -18.83 -7.78 9.29
C ALA A 36 -18.29 -8.22 10.65
N ARG A 37 -18.27 -7.32 11.64
CA ARG A 37 -17.88 -7.68 13.02
C ARG A 37 -18.87 -8.64 13.68
N PHE A 38 -20.16 -8.50 13.39
CA PHE A 38 -21.20 -9.35 13.95
C PHE A 38 -21.18 -10.77 13.37
N LEU A 39 -21.08 -10.92 12.05
CA LEU A 39 -20.97 -12.21 11.36
C LEU A 39 -19.61 -12.89 11.58
N GLY A 40 -18.52 -12.13 11.72
CA GLY A 40 -17.19 -12.66 12.01
C GLY A 40 -17.02 -13.16 13.44
N THR A 41 -17.90 -12.74 14.35
CA THR A 41 -17.93 -13.26 15.73
C THR A 41 -18.86 -14.47 15.77
N GLY A 42 -18.37 -15.65 16.18
CA GLY A 42 -19.17 -16.89 16.26
C GLY A 42 -20.46 -16.81 17.12
N LYS A 43 -20.69 -15.69 17.80
CA LYS A 43 -21.93 -15.31 18.49
C LYS A 43 -23.16 -15.31 17.59
N TYR A 44 -23.06 -14.90 16.32
CA TYR A 44 -24.22 -14.92 15.41
C TYR A 44 -24.70 -16.36 15.17
N LEU A 45 -23.78 -17.26 14.85
CA LEU A 45 -24.08 -18.68 14.63
C LEU A 45 -24.70 -19.30 15.88
N PHE A 46 -24.16 -19.01 17.06
CA PHE A 46 -24.71 -19.50 18.33
C PHE A 46 -26.17 -19.08 18.54
N TRP A 47 -26.49 -17.80 18.39
CA TRP A 47 -27.87 -17.31 18.55
C TRP A 47 -28.81 -17.85 17.46
N GLN A 48 -28.35 -17.93 16.21
CA GLN A 48 -29.13 -18.49 15.11
C GLN A 48 -29.50 -19.96 15.38
N THR A 49 -28.53 -20.78 15.81
CA THR A 49 -28.77 -22.18 16.17
C THR A 49 -29.71 -22.30 17.37
N LEU A 50 -29.53 -21.46 18.40
CA LEU A 50 -30.41 -21.44 19.57
C LEU A 50 -31.87 -21.16 19.20
N ILE A 51 -32.11 -20.17 18.34
CA ILE A 51 -33.46 -19.83 17.85
C ILE A 51 -34.08 -21.02 17.13
N VAL A 52 -33.33 -21.70 16.25
CA VAL A 52 -33.81 -22.89 15.53
C VAL A 52 -34.17 -24.02 16.50
N VAL A 53 -33.31 -24.30 17.47
CA VAL A 53 -33.55 -25.34 18.48
C VAL A 53 -34.79 -25.03 19.32
N VAL A 54 -34.94 -23.78 19.78
CA VAL A 54 -36.11 -23.32 20.53
C VAL A 54 -37.38 -23.44 19.68
N TRP A 55 -37.31 -23.06 18.39
CA TRP A 55 -38.45 -23.17 17.48
C TRP A 55 -38.90 -24.62 17.30
N ILE A 56 -37.94 -25.53 17.07
CA ILE A 56 -38.22 -26.98 16.96
C ILE A 56 -38.85 -27.49 18.27
N ALA A 57 -38.30 -27.12 19.43
CA ALA A 57 -38.82 -27.54 20.73
C ALA A 57 -40.24 -27.02 21.01
N LEU A 58 -40.53 -25.75 20.68
CA LEU A 58 -41.87 -25.18 20.75
C LEU A 58 -42.84 -25.92 19.81
N ASN A 59 -42.40 -26.26 18.61
CA ASN A 59 -43.22 -27.01 17.66
C ASN A 59 -43.55 -28.43 18.15
N LEU A 60 -42.56 -29.13 18.73
CA LEU A 60 -42.74 -30.47 19.29
C LEU A 60 -43.68 -30.48 20.50
N THR A 61 -43.64 -29.45 21.34
CA THR A 61 -44.53 -29.33 22.52
C THR A 61 -45.93 -28.82 22.16
N ALA A 62 -46.05 -28.01 21.10
CA ALA A 62 -47.32 -27.50 20.58
C ALA A 62 -47.97 -28.41 19.51
N VAL A 63 -47.53 -29.67 19.38
CA VAL A 63 -48.11 -30.66 18.43
C VAL A 63 -49.63 -30.80 18.59
N SER A 64 -50.15 -30.65 19.81
CA SER A 64 -51.59 -30.71 20.09
C SER A 64 -52.40 -29.60 19.40
N LEU A 65 -51.79 -28.45 19.07
CA LEU A 65 -52.41 -27.33 18.34
C LEU A 65 -52.15 -27.39 16.83
N ARG A 66 -51.35 -28.35 16.33
CA ARG A 66 -50.96 -28.50 14.92
C ARG A 66 -50.49 -27.19 14.25
N TRP A 67 -49.77 -26.35 15.00
CA TRP A 67 -49.38 -25.02 14.55
C TRP A 67 -48.41 -25.04 13.36
N ASP A 68 -47.51 -26.04 13.26
CA ASP A 68 -46.66 -26.27 12.08
C ASP A 68 -46.21 -27.76 12.01
N PRO A 69 -47.06 -28.66 11.47
CA PRO A 69 -46.76 -30.10 11.39
C PRO A 69 -45.48 -30.40 10.58
N TYR A 70 -44.82 -31.52 10.89
CA TYR A 70 -43.67 -32.00 10.12
C TYR A 70 -44.01 -32.03 8.62
N PRO A 71 -43.27 -31.32 7.73
CA PRO A 71 -41.85 -30.95 7.81
C PRO A 71 -41.54 -29.46 8.11
N PHE A 72 -42.28 -28.79 9.00
CA PHE A 72 -42.06 -27.40 9.44
C PHE A 72 -42.03 -26.37 8.29
N ILE A 73 -43.18 -26.19 7.61
CA ILE A 73 -43.28 -25.37 6.40
C ILE A 73 -42.98 -23.89 6.69
N LEU A 74 -43.35 -23.39 7.87
CA LEU A 74 -43.14 -21.99 8.25
C LEU A 74 -41.66 -21.70 8.49
N LEU A 75 -40.97 -22.62 9.15
CA LEU A 75 -39.51 -22.51 9.37
C LEU A 75 -38.77 -22.53 8.03
N ASN A 76 -39.16 -23.42 7.12
CA ASN A 76 -38.55 -23.49 5.80
C ASN A 76 -38.81 -22.22 4.97
N LEU A 77 -40.03 -21.68 5.02
CA LEU A 77 -40.38 -20.43 4.34
C LEU A 77 -39.57 -19.24 4.88
N ALA A 78 -39.38 -19.17 6.19
CA ALA A 78 -38.57 -18.16 6.84
C ALA A 78 -37.11 -18.23 6.40
N PHE A 79 -36.51 -19.43 6.41
CA PHE A 79 -35.14 -19.64 5.91
C PHE A 79 -34.98 -19.30 4.43
N SER A 80 -35.96 -19.66 3.60
CA SER A 80 -35.96 -19.35 2.18
C SER A 80 -35.96 -17.85 1.93
N THR A 81 -36.78 -17.10 2.69
CA THR A 81 -36.83 -15.64 2.60
C THR A 81 -35.56 -14.99 3.17
N GLN A 82 -35.01 -15.53 4.27
CA GLN A 82 -33.74 -15.08 4.84
C GLN A 82 -32.60 -15.22 3.82
N ALA A 83 -32.49 -16.36 3.15
CA ALA A 83 -31.50 -16.59 2.11
C ALA A 83 -31.70 -15.64 0.91
N ALA A 84 -32.94 -15.45 0.48
CA ALA A 84 -33.27 -14.56 -0.63
C ALA A 84 -32.87 -13.09 -0.37
N TYR A 85 -33.04 -12.60 0.86
CA TYR A 85 -32.63 -11.23 1.23
C TYR A 85 -31.13 -11.12 1.55
N ALA A 86 -30.48 -12.21 1.95
CA ALA A 86 -29.03 -12.22 2.19
C ALA A 86 -28.23 -11.95 0.91
N ALA A 87 -28.62 -12.55 -0.22
CA ALA A 87 -27.91 -12.42 -1.50
C ALA A 87 -27.67 -10.95 -1.94
N PRO A 88 -28.68 -10.07 -2.03
CA PRO A 88 -28.45 -8.67 -2.42
C PRO A 88 -27.65 -7.88 -1.37
N LEU A 89 -27.82 -8.20 -0.08
CA LEU A 89 -27.06 -7.56 1.00
C LEU A 89 -25.56 -7.91 0.93
N ILE A 90 -25.27 -9.19 0.66
CA ILE A 90 -23.90 -9.69 0.47
C ILE A 90 -23.29 -9.06 -0.79
N LEU A 91 -24.03 -9.01 -1.90
CA LEU A 91 -23.55 -8.40 -3.14
C LEU A 91 -23.20 -6.91 -2.96
N LEU A 92 -24.03 -6.16 -2.21
CA LEU A 92 -23.74 -4.77 -1.89
C LEU A 92 -22.53 -4.62 -0.96
N ALA A 93 -22.36 -5.54 0.00
CA ALA A 93 -21.18 -5.56 0.86
C ALA A 93 -19.90 -5.89 0.07
N GLN A 94 -19.99 -6.83 -0.88
CA GLN A 94 -18.89 -7.25 -1.75
C GLN A 94 -18.47 -6.14 -2.71
N ASN A 95 -19.39 -5.46 -3.39
CA ASN A 95 -19.05 -4.35 -4.29
C ASN A 95 -18.21 -3.26 -3.58
N ARG A 96 -18.48 -3.01 -2.29
CA ARG A 96 -17.68 -2.05 -1.51
C ARG A 96 -16.33 -2.59 -1.06
N GLN A 97 -16.21 -3.89 -0.82
CA GLN A 97 -14.91 -4.51 -0.56
C GLN A 97 -14.06 -4.44 -1.81
N ASP A 98 -14.61 -4.80 -2.97
CA ASP A 98 -13.93 -4.75 -4.26
C ASP A 98 -13.46 -3.32 -4.60
N ASP A 99 -14.26 -2.28 -4.32
CA ASP A 99 -13.86 -0.89 -4.51
C ASP A 99 -12.66 -0.49 -3.63
N ARG A 100 -12.65 -0.90 -2.35
CA ARG A 100 -11.52 -0.62 -1.44
C ARG A 100 -10.27 -1.39 -1.87
N ASP A 101 -10.44 -2.67 -2.19
CA ASP A 101 -9.35 -3.55 -2.60
C ASP A 101 -8.73 -3.04 -3.90
N ARG A 102 -9.54 -2.51 -4.82
CA ARG A 102 -9.06 -1.85 -6.03
C ARG A 102 -8.19 -0.63 -5.72
N VAL A 103 -8.63 0.26 -4.83
CA VAL A 103 -7.84 1.44 -4.45
C VAL A 103 -6.51 1.02 -3.80
N SER A 104 -6.55 0.04 -2.89
CA SER A 104 -5.35 -0.50 -2.25
C SER A 104 -4.38 -1.10 -3.29
N LEU A 105 -4.89 -1.85 -4.26
CA LEU A 105 -4.07 -2.44 -5.33
C LEU A 105 -3.47 -1.37 -6.25
N GLU A 106 -4.19 -0.29 -6.53
CA GLU A 106 -3.69 0.84 -7.33
C GLU A 106 -2.54 1.56 -6.58
N GLU A 107 -2.70 1.82 -5.27
CA GLU A 107 -1.63 2.38 -4.45
C GLU A 107 -0.39 1.48 -4.38
N ASP A 108 -0.58 0.18 -4.18
CA ASP A 108 0.53 -0.77 -4.11
C ASP A 108 1.29 -0.85 -5.44
N ARG A 109 0.57 -0.79 -6.58
CA ARG A 109 1.21 -0.72 -7.91
C ARG A 109 2.04 0.55 -8.09
N LEU A 110 1.53 1.69 -7.63
CA LEU A 110 2.26 2.97 -7.69
C LEU A 110 3.53 2.90 -6.82
N ARG A 111 3.41 2.41 -5.58
CA ARG A 111 4.55 2.22 -4.67
C ARG A 111 5.59 1.26 -5.24
N ALA A 112 5.16 0.14 -5.82
CA ALA A 112 6.05 -0.83 -6.45
C ALA A 112 6.81 -0.21 -7.63
N THR A 113 6.14 0.62 -8.44
CA THR A 113 6.77 1.33 -9.56
C THR A 113 7.80 2.35 -9.07
N GLN A 114 7.49 3.13 -8.03
CA GLN A 114 8.43 4.07 -7.41
C GLN A 114 9.63 3.36 -6.81
N THR A 115 9.40 2.31 -6.01
CA THR A 115 10.47 1.51 -5.39
C THR A 115 11.40 0.91 -6.45
N LYS A 116 10.85 0.43 -7.57
CA LYS A 116 11.64 -0.06 -8.69
C LYS A 116 12.50 1.05 -9.31
N ALA A 117 11.93 2.22 -9.56
CA ALA A 117 12.66 3.36 -10.12
C ALA A 117 13.79 3.83 -9.18
N ASP A 118 13.52 3.91 -7.88
CA ASP A 118 14.52 4.29 -6.86
C ASP A 118 15.65 3.25 -6.80
N THR A 119 15.31 1.96 -6.87
CA THR A 119 16.30 0.88 -6.88
C THR A 119 17.16 0.95 -8.15
N GLU A 120 16.56 1.19 -9.31
CA GLU A 120 17.31 1.36 -10.57
C GLU A 120 18.20 2.60 -10.53
N TYR A 121 17.73 3.70 -9.94
CA TYR A 121 18.51 4.92 -9.74
C TYR A 121 19.71 4.65 -8.83
N LEU A 122 19.49 4.06 -7.65
CA LEU A 122 20.55 3.69 -6.72
C LEU A 122 21.55 2.71 -7.34
N ALA A 123 21.09 1.74 -8.13
CA ALA A 123 21.98 0.80 -8.82
C ALA A 123 22.87 1.50 -9.85
N ARG A 124 22.33 2.47 -10.60
CA ARG A 124 23.12 3.29 -11.53
C ARG A 124 24.12 4.17 -10.80
N GLU A 125 23.70 4.80 -9.71
CA GLU A 125 24.57 5.65 -8.90
C GLU A 125 25.70 4.85 -8.25
N LEU A 126 25.40 3.65 -7.73
CA LEU A 126 26.39 2.72 -7.21
C LEU A 126 27.36 2.24 -8.30
N ALA A 127 26.88 1.98 -9.51
CA ALA A 127 27.74 1.61 -10.63
C ALA A 127 28.68 2.76 -11.04
N ALA A 128 28.16 3.99 -11.11
CA ALA A 128 28.96 5.19 -11.39
C ALA A 128 30.00 5.44 -10.29
N LEU A 129 29.59 5.35 -9.02
CA LEU A 129 30.48 5.46 -7.86
C LEU A 129 31.57 4.38 -7.88
N ARG A 130 31.21 3.14 -8.21
CA ARG A 130 32.17 2.03 -8.33
C ARG A 130 33.21 2.28 -9.42
N LEU A 131 32.82 2.83 -10.57
CA LEU A 131 33.74 3.18 -11.65
C LEU A 131 34.68 4.32 -11.22
N ALA A 132 34.13 5.38 -10.62
CA ALA A 132 34.92 6.51 -10.12
C ALA A 132 35.94 6.10 -9.05
N ILE A 133 35.53 5.24 -8.09
CA ILE A 133 36.46 4.68 -7.10
C ILE A 133 37.47 3.74 -7.74
N GLY A 134 37.05 2.94 -8.73
CA GLY A 134 37.93 2.05 -9.47
C GLY A 134 39.08 2.77 -10.16
N GLU A 135 38.85 3.96 -10.72
CA GLU A 135 39.88 4.79 -11.34
C GLU A 135 40.86 5.38 -10.30
N VAL A 136 40.36 5.89 -9.17
CA VAL A 136 41.19 6.54 -8.14
C VAL A 136 41.97 5.54 -7.27
N ALA A 137 41.43 4.34 -7.07
CA ALA A 137 42.05 3.28 -6.27
C ALA A 137 42.97 2.35 -7.08
N THR A 138 43.41 2.76 -8.27
CA THR A 138 44.35 1.95 -9.05
C THR A 138 45.66 1.82 -8.27
N ARG A 139 46.16 0.59 -8.09
CA ARG A 139 47.39 0.29 -7.33
C ARG A 139 48.56 1.20 -7.71
N ASP A 140 48.67 1.54 -8.99
CA ASP A 140 49.74 2.37 -9.52
C ASP A 140 49.62 3.85 -9.12
N TYR A 141 48.40 4.38 -8.95
CA TYR A 141 48.18 5.73 -8.42
C TYR A 141 48.54 5.81 -6.94
N LEU A 142 48.04 4.86 -6.13
CA LEU A 142 48.39 4.73 -4.71
C LEU A 142 49.90 4.56 -4.51
N ARG A 143 50.55 3.79 -5.39
CA ARG A 143 52.00 3.57 -5.35
C ARG A 143 52.76 4.83 -5.76
N GLY A 144 52.30 5.53 -6.81
CA GLY A 144 52.86 6.81 -7.23
C GLY A 144 52.79 7.89 -6.14
N GLU A 145 51.66 7.98 -5.43
CA GLU A 145 51.49 8.97 -4.37
C GLU A 145 52.30 8.62 -3.11
N LEU A 146 52.44 7.32 -2.79
CA LEU A 146 53.37 6.84 -1.76
C LEU A 146 54.83 7.11 -2.12
N ASP A 147 55.23 6.89 -3.37
CA ASP A 147 56.59 7.14 -3.83
C ASP A 147 56.91 8.64 -3.82
N LYS A 148 55.97 9.51 -4.23
CA LYS A 148 56.08 10.97 -4.09
C LYS A 148 56.28 11.40 -2.63
N LEU A 149 55.41 10.93 -1.73
CA LEU A 149 55.51 11.25 -0.29
C LEU A 149 56.86 10.80 0.29
N ARG A 150 57.36 9.62 -0.13
CA ARG A 150 58.68 9.14 0.26
C ARG A 150 59.79 10.06 -0.25
N GLU A 151 59.72 10.47 -1.51
CA GLU A 151 60.72 11.34 -2.13
C GLU A 151 60.76 12.72 -1.46
N ASP A 152 59.59 13.32 -1.20
CA ASP A 152 59.46 14.60 -0.48
C ASP A 152 60.08 14.52 0.93
N LEU A 153 59.84 13.42 1.66
CA LEU A 153 60.44 13.18 2.97
C LEU A 153 61.96 13.01 2.88
N GLU A 154 62.48 12.31 1.87
CA GLU A 154 63.92 12.18 1.67
C GLU A 154 64.59 13.50 1.29
N VAL A 155 63.95 14.30 0.44
CA VAL A 155 64.41 15.65 0.07
C VAL A 155 64.44 16.55 1.30
N GLY A 156 63.39 16.54 2.12
CA GLY A 156 63.35 17.26 3.40
C GLY A 156 64.46 16.80 4.36
N ALA A 157 64.69 15.48 4.46
CA ALA A 157 65.74 14.92 5.29
C ALA A 157 67.16 15.22 4.77
N ARG A 158 67.37 15.35 3.45
CA ARG A 158 68.63 15.81 2.85
C ARG A 158 68.86 17.30 3.09
N SER A 159 67.82 18.11 2.97
CA SER A 159 67.87 19.55 3.26
C SER A 159 68.27 19.83 4.72
N MET A 160 67.66 19.11 5.69
CA MET A 160 68.07 19.19 7.11
C MET A 160 69.53 18.76 7.35
N ARG A 161 70.00 17.70 6.68
CA ARG A 161 71.39 17.23 6.79
C ARG A 161 72.40 18.19 6.18
N GLY A 162 72.07 18.83 5.05
CA GLY A 162 72.91 19.86 4.44
C GLY A 162 73.03 21.09 5.33
N ALA A 163 71.91 21.56 5.90
CA ALA A 163 71.89 22.68 6.83
C ALA A 163 72.75 22.43 8.10
N THR A 164 72.77 21.19 8.60
CA THR A 164 73.61 20.81 9.75
C THR A 164 75.10 20.66 9.38
N ALA A 165 75.43 20.16 8.19
CA ALA A 165 76.80 20.05 7.71
C ALA A 165 77.44 21.44 7.44
N THR A 166 76.71 22.36 6.81
CA THR A 166 77.20 23.74 6.59
C THR A 166 77.36 24.52 7.91
N ALA A 167 76.53 24.23 8.92
CA ALA A 167 76.70 24.79 10.26
C ALA A 167 77.92 24.21 11.02
N SER A 168 78.32 22.98 10.71
CA SER A 168 79.51 22.34 11.27
C SER A 168 80.81 22.81 10.61
N ASP A 169 80.82 22.98 9.29
CA ASP A 169 81.98 23.42 8.51
C ASP A 169 82.39 24.87 8.83
N ARG A 170 81.40 25.74 9.09
CA ARG A 170 81.66 27.10 9.62
C ARG A 170 82.25 27.14 11.03
N ARG A 171 82.27 26.02 11.78
CA ARG A 171 82.94 25.94 13.09
C ARG A 171 84.37 25.38 13.01
N SER A 172 84.79 24.80 11.88
CA SER A 172 86.08 24.11 11.74
C SER A 172 87.19 24.91 11.06
N VAL A 173 87.01 26.22 10.83
CA VAL A 173 88.13 27.11 10.46
C VAL A 173 88.63 27.83 11.73
N PRO A 174 89.64 27.30 12.44
CA PRO A 174 90.42 28.12 13.36
C PRO A 174 91.37 28.98 12.53
N GLU A 175 91.27 30.30 12.73
CA GLU A 175 92.29 31.27 12.34
C GLU A 175 93.67 30.78 12.80
N GLN A 176 94.61 30.56 11.87
CA GLN A 176 96.03 30.90 12.00
C GLN A 176 96.63 31.13 10.62
#